data_AF-C2MCA9-F1
#
_entry.id   AF-C2MCA9-F1
#
_cell.length_a   1.000
_cell.length_b   1.000
_cell.length_c   1.000
_cell.angle_alpha   90.00
_cell.angle_beta   90.00
_cell.angle_gamma   90.00
#
_symmetry.space_group_name_H-M   'P 1'
#
loop_
_entity.id
_entity.type
_entity.pdbx_description
1 polymer ?
#
loop_
_entity_poly.entity_id
_entity_poly.type
_entity_poly.pdbx_seq_one_letter_code
_entity_poly.pdbx_strand_id
1 'polypeptide(L)'
;MQNSRLISAIRLPSGMFSEQAGTEVGSDLIVLQKQSGKEIGEELEKQFVQTVAVPKGDGFTMAFNHNSLFEGSWNDVAPRTIATSRELGRDPYGKPTWEYRFEGTMEELAESLRIQLTQDVAARFDRKLYETGIAMSEEGE
;
A
#
# COMPACT_ATOMS: atom_id res chain seq x y z
N MET A 1 10.30 -4.54 7.18
CA MET A 1 10.16 -5.95 6.83
C MET A 1 11.23 -6.80 7.50
N GLN A 2 12.51 -6.46 7.32
CA GLN A 2 13.49 -6.88 8.33
C GLN A 2 13.16 -6.16 9.64
N ASN A 3 13.21 -6.89 10.75
CA ASN A 3 12.82 -6.42 12.08
C ASN A 3 11.34 -5.98 12.24
N SER A 4 10.47 -6.19 11.24
CA SER A 4 9.05 -5.84 11.32
C SER A 4 8.17 -6.64 10.35
N ARG A 5 6.94 -6.93 10.73
CA ARG A 5 5.90 -7.52 9.88
C ARG A 5 5.06 -6.43 9.24
N LEU A 6 4.62 -6.64 8.00
CA LEU A 6 3.71 -5.72 7.30
C LEU A 6 2.30 -6.12 7.67
N ILE A 7 1.65 -5.29 8.47
CA ILE A 7 0.27 -5.53 8.87
C ILE A 7 -0.66 -5.01 7.77
N SER A 8 -0.44 -3.79 7.32
CA SER A 8 -1.26 -3.16 6.28
C SER A 8 -0.42 -2.18 5.46
N ALA A 9 -0.69 -2.12 4.16
CA ALA A 9 -0.18 -1.12 3.24
C ALA A 9 -1.32 -0.72 2.32
N ILE A 10 -1.82 0.51 2.49
CA ILE A 10 -3.02 0.99 1.81
C ILE A 10 -2.67 2.26 1.03
N ARG A 11 -2.90 2.24 -0.28
CA ARG A 11 -2.80 3.43 -1.14
C ARG A 11 -4.05 4.29 -0.95
N LEU A 12 -3.85 5.58 -0.72
CA LEU A 12 -4.92 6.57 -0.59
C LEU A 12 -5.13 7.34 -1.90
N PRO A 13 -6.26 8.04 -2.07
CA PRO A 13 -6.48 8.91 -3.21
C PRO A 13 -5.40 9.97 -3.34
N SER A 14 -5.08 10.34 -4.58
CA SER A 14 -4.19 11.46 -4.87
C SER A 14 -4.75 12.76 -4.29
N GLY A 15 -3.88 13.64 -3.80
CA GLY A 15 -4.28 14.96 -3.31
C GLY A 15 -4.99 14.98 -1.95
N MET A 16 -5.15 13.85 -1.25
CA MET A 16 -5.76 13.79 0.10
C MET A 16 -5.14 14.76 1.13
N PHE A 17 -3.87 15.12 0.95
CA PHE A 17 -3.14 16.00 1.86
C PHE A 17 -2.63 17.26 1.16
N SER A 18 -3.20 17.63 0.01
CA SER A 18 -2.71 18.77 -0.79
C SER A 18 -2.74 20.09 -0.03
N GLU A 19 -3.79 20.34 0.76
CA GLU A 19 -3.94 21.57 1.55
C GLU A 19 -2.90 21.66 2.70
N GLN A 20 -2.54 20.54 3.31
CA GLN A 20 -1.67 20.49 4.49
C GLN A 20 -0.20 20.21 4.15
N ALA A 21 0.06 19.49 3.06
CA ALA A 21 1.39 19.06 2.64
C ALA A 21 1.94 19.84 1.43
N GLY A 22 1.10 20.67 0.78
CA GLY A 22 1.51 21.47 -0.39
C GLY A 22 1.91 20.61 -1.59
N THR A 23 1.45 19.36 -1.65
CA THR A 23 1.79 18.40 -2.70
C THR A 23 0.60 17.50 -3.02
N GLU A 24 0.36 17.24 -4.30
CA GLU A 24 -0.72 16.37 -4.79
C GLU A 24 -0.28 14.91 -4.97
N VAL A 25 0.91 14.57 -4.49
CA VAL A 25 1.47 13.21 -4.59
C VAL A 25 0.60 12.21 -3.83
N GLY A 26 0.46 11.00 -4.38
CA GLY A 26 -0.27 9.91 -3.73
C GLY A 26 0.36 9.53 -2.38
N SER A 27 -0.48 9.29 -1.39
CA SER A 27 -0.06 8.92 -0.04
C SER A 27 -0.38 7.45 0.26
N ASP A 28 0.43 6.87 1.14
CA ASP A 28 0.28 5.49 1.61
C ASP A 28 0.09 5.46 3.14
N LEU A 29 -0.85 4.66 3.63
CA LEU A 29 -0.94 4.28 5.04
C LEU A 29 -0.25 2.94 5.25
N ILE A 30 0.86 2.94 5.98
CA ILE A 30 1.64 1.74 6.27
C ILE A 30 1.56 1.45 7.77
N VAL A 31 1.14 0.23 8.13
CA VAL A 31 1.10 -0.27 9.51
C VAL A 31 2.07 -1.44 9.65
N LEU A 32 3.02 -1.28 10.57
CA LEU A 32 4.07 -2.26 10.82
C LEU A 32 3.99 -2.76 12.26
N GLN A 33 4.22 -4.05 12.45
CA GLN A 33 4.43 -4.64 13.78
C GLN A 33 5.90 -4.98 13.95
N LYS A 34 6.54 -4.46 15.00
CA LYS A 34 7.95 -4.77 15.28
C LYS A 34 8.13 -6.27 15.58
N GLN A 35 9.16 -6.87 14.98
CA GLN A 35 9.63 -8.22 15.28
C GLN A 35 11.14 -8.28 15.09
N SER A 36 11.91 -7.98 16.14
CA SER A 36 13.38 -7.92 16.08
C SER A 36 13.97 -9.25 15.58
N GLY A 37 14.97 -9.18 14.70
CA GLY A 37 15.66 -10.35 14.16
C GLY A 37 14.92 -11.11 13.06
N LYS A 38 13.70 -10.70 12.69
CA LYS A 38 12.97 -11.25 11.54
C LYS A 38 13.60 -10.79 10.22
N GLU A 39 13.68 -11.71 9.26
CA GLU A 39 14.02 -11.47 7.86
C GLU A 39 12.77 -11.20 6.99
N ILE A 40 12.96 -10.76 5.75
CA ILE A 40 11.85 -10.60 4.78
C ILE A 40 11.42 -11.99 4.31
N GLY A 41 10.17 -12.36 4.59
CA GLY A 41 9.70 -13.73 4.36
C GLY A 41 8.42 -13.79 3.54
N GLU A 42 7.37 -13.09 3.97
CA GLU A 42 6.06 -13.20 3.36
C GLU A 42 6.04 -12.47 1.99
N GLU A 43 5.26 -12.99 1.04
CA GLU A 43 5.24 -12.47 -0.34
C GLU A 43 4.82 -11.00 -0.41
N LEU A 44 3.85 -10.61 0.42
CA LEU A 44 3.40 -9.22 0.56
C LEU A 44 4.57 -8.30 0.95
N GLU A 45 5.45 -8.76 1.84
CA GLU A 45 6.61 -8.01 2.30
C GLU A 45 7.66 -7.87 1.19
N LYS A 46 7.88 -8.94 0.41
CA LYS A 46 8.78 -8.92 -0.75
C LYS A 46 8.31 -7.92 -1.79
N GLN A 47 7.02 -7.96 -2.13
CA GLN A 47 6.42 -7.01 -3.06
C GLN A 47 6.52 -5.57 -2.54
N PHE A 48 6.29 -5.37 -1.23
CA PHE A 48 6.38 -4.04 -0.63
C PHE A 48 7.77 -3.41 -0.68
N VAL A 49 8.85 -4.21 -0.60
CA VAL A 49 10.23 -3.67 -0.66
C VAL A 49 10.80 -3.61 -2.08
N GLN A 50 10.05 -4.08 -3.08
CA GLN A 50 10.46 -4.11 -4.47
C GLN A 50 9.83 -2.97 -5.27
N THR A 51 10.55 -2.56 -6.32
CA THR A 51 10.04 -1.62 -7.31
C THR A 51 10.05 -2.25 -8.68
N VAL A 52 9.04 -1.92 -9.48
CA VAL A 52 8.90 -2.35 -10.88
C VAL A 52 8.78 -1.14 -11.79
N ALA A 53 9.21 -1.31 -13.04
CA ALA A 53 9.10 -0.29 -14.07
C ALA A 53 7.69 -0.26 -14.65
N VAL A 54 7.05 0.91 -14.67
CA VAL A 54 5.77 1.13 -15.35
C VAL A 54 6.05 1.56 -16.80
N PRO A 55 5.56 0.87 -17.83
CA PRO A 55 5.75 1.26 -19.23
C PRO A 55 4.83 2.43 -19.61
N LYS A 56 5.27 3.30 -20.54
CA LYS A 56 4.45 4.42 -21.07
C LYS A 56 3.28 4.00 -21.96
N GLY A 57 3.09 2.70 -22.22
CA GLY A 57 2.11 2.18 -23.17
C GLY A 57 2.57 2.16 -24.63
N ASP A 58 3.73 2.74 -24.94
CA ASP A 58 4.38 2.63 -26.26
C ASP A 58 5.19 1.33 -26.43
N GLY A 59 5.31 0.53 -25.37
CA GLY A 59 6.02 -0.75 -25.36
C GLY A 59 7.55 -0.65 -25.32
N PHE A 60 8.11 0.56 -25.40
CA PHE A 60 9.56 0.77 -25.51
C PHE A 60 10.13 1.66 -24.41
N THR A 61 9.34 2.57 -23.83
CA THR A 61 9.84 3.52 -22.85
C THR A 61 9.18 3.34 -21.49
N MET A 62 10.00 3.47 -20.44
CA MET A 62 9.55 3.47 -19.06
C MET A 62 8.99 4.84 -18.69
N ALA A 63 7.84 4.86 -18.02
CA ALA A 63 7.23 6.05 -17.48
C ALA A 63 7.94 6.43 -16.17
N PHE A 64 7.95 5.52 -15.20
CA PHE A 64 8.51 5.71 -13.86
C PHE A 64 8.63 4.36 -13.13
N ASN A 65 9.26 4.34 -11.96
CA ASN A 65 9.30 3.16 -11.08
C ASN A 65 8.19 3.25 -10.04
N HIS A 66 7.46 2.16 -9.82
CA HIS A 66 6.41 2.06 -8.80
C HIS A 66 6.72 0.93 -7.81
N ASN A 67 6.28 1.07 -6.56
CA ASN A 67 6.28 -0.03 -5.59
C ASN A 67 5.49 -1.23 -6.15
N SER A 68 6.10 -2.42 -6.12
CA SER A 68 5.54 -3.64 -6.74
C SER A 68 4.24 -4.09 -6.08
N LEU A 69 4.01 -3.74 -4.81
CA LEU A 69 2.76 -4.08 -4.13
C LEU A 69 1.56 -3.36 -4.74
N PHE A 70 1.74 -2.19 -5.37
CA PHE A 70 0.66 -1.37 -5.90
C PHE A 70 0.65 -1.31 -7.43
N GLU A 71 1.39 -2.20 -8.08
CA GLU A 71 1.47 -2.31 -9.53
C GLU A 71 0.81 -3.62 -10.00
N GLY A 72 0.18 -3.60 -11.19
CA GLY A 72 -0.65 -4.70 -11.68
C GLY A 72 -1.95 -4.20 -12.30
N SER A 73 -2.87 -5.11 -12.65
CA SER A 73 -4.21 -4.73 -13.10
C SER A 73 -4.99 -4.05 -11.97
N TRP A 74 -6.08 -3.34 -12.29
CA TRP A 74 -6.91 -2.71 -11.25
C TRP A 74 -7.39 -3.73 -10.22
N ASN A 75 -7.79 -4.93 -10.64
CA ASN A 75 -8.26 -5.99 -9.74
C ASN A 75 -7.17 -6.49 -8.78
N ASP A 76 -5.89 -6.42 -9.17
CA ASP A 76 -4.77 -6.85 -8.33
C ASP A 76 -4.49 -5.85 -7.19
N VAL A 77 -4.73 -4.57 -7.45
CA VAL A 77 -4.32 -3.47 -6.56
C VAL A 77 -5.49 -2.83 -5.81
N ALA A 78 -6.72 -2.95 -6.31
CA ALA A 78 -7.93 -2.44 -5.68
C ALA A 78 -8.12 -2.94 -4.23
N PRO A 79 -7.83 -4.22 -3.89
CA PRO A 79 -7.96 -4.71 -2.51
C PRO A 79 -7.01 -4.09 -1.48
N ARG A 80 -6.14 -3.15 -1.90
CA ARG A 80 -5.21 -2.41 -1.02
C ARG A 80 -5.12 -0.94 -1.41
N THR A 81 -6.13 -0.43 -2.11
CA THR A 81 -6.21 0.94 -2.60
C THR A 81 -7.58 1.51 -2.26
N ILE A 82 -7.63 2.60 -1.50
CA ILE A 82 -8.85 3.39 -1.30
C ILE A 82 -8.97 4.33 -2.49
N ALA A 83 -9.49 3.82 -3.60
CA ALA A 83 -9.81 4.59 -4.80
C ALA A 83 -10.84 3.83 -5.63
N THR A 84 -11.60 4.53 -6.45
CA THR A 84 -12.54 3.95 -7.41
C THR A 84 -11.93 3.80 -8.80
N SER A 85 -10.88 4.57 -9.11
CA SER A 85 -10.14 4.48 -10.37
C SER A 85 -8.66 4.83 -10.21
N ARG A 86 -7.86 4.39 -11.20
CA ARG A 86 -6.44 4.71 -11.35
C ARG A 86 -6.13 5.01 -12.80
N GLU A 87 -5.50 6.15 -13.07
CA GLU A 87 -5.13 6.59 -14.42
C GLU A 87 -3.70 7.12 -14.47
N LEU A 88 -3.07 7.05 -15.64
CA LEU A 88 -1.75 7.62 -15.85
C LEU A 88 -1.87 9.14 -15.98
N GLY A 89 -1.28 9.87 -15.04
CA GLY A 89 -1.32 11.33 -14.97
C GLY A 89 0.08 11.93 -14.82
N ARG A 90 0.16 13.13 -14.23
CA ARG A 90 1.42 13.81 -13.97
C ARG A 90 1.44 14.42 -12.57
N ASP A 91 2.59 14.33 -11.91
CA ASP A 91 2.82 15.02 -10.64
C ASP A 91 2.94 16.55 -10.86
N PRO A 92 2.95 17.37 -9.79
CA PRO A 92 3.10 18.83 -9.90
C PRO A 92 4.39 19.31 -10.61
N TYR A 93 5.35 18.43 -10.85
CA TYR A 93 6.60 18.71 -11.57
C TYR A 93 6.58 18.21 -13.02
N GLY A 94 5.43 17.71 -13.50
CA GLY A 94 5.23 17.22 -14.85
C GLY A 94 5.74 15.80 -15.11
N LYS A 95 6.18 15.07 -14.08
CA LYS A 95 6.64 13.67 -14.21
C LYS A 95 5.44 12.72 -14.24
N PRO A 96 5.48 11.65 -15.05
CA PRO A 96 4.39 10.68 -15.08
C PRO A 96 4.22 9.99 -13.72
N THR A 97 2.98 9.79 -13.30
CA THR A 97 2.60 9.09 -12.05
C THR A 97 1.24 8.44 -12.21
N TRP A 98 0.89 7.50 -11.33
CA TRP A 98 -0.50 7.10 -11.15
C TRP A 98 -1.27 8.17 -10.38
N GLU A 99 -2.43 8.54 -10.91
CA GLU A 99 -3.46 9.32 -10.22
C GLU A 99 -4.58 8.40 -9.75
N TYR A 100 -4.86 8.43 -8.45
CA TYR A 100 -5.90 7.64 -7.82
C TYR A 100 -7.07 8.55 -7.46
N ARG A 101 -8.25 8.27 -7.99
CA ARG A 101 -9.47 9.04 -7.71
C ARG A 101 -10.42 8.20 -6.89
N PHE A 102 -11.08 8.82 -5.92
CA PHE A 102 -12.17 8.21 -5.17
C PHE A 102 -13.44 8.99 -5.43
N GLU A 103 -14.45 8.30 -5.93
CA GLU A 103 -15.80 8.84 -6.11
C GLU A 103 -16.64 8.43 -4.91
N GLY A 104 -17.05 9.41 -4.12
CA GLY A 104 -17.84 9.21 -2.91
C GLY A 104 -17.64 10.34 -1.91
N THR A 105 -18.32 10.25 -0.78
CA THR A 105 -18.17 11.21 0.32
C THR A 105 -16.93 10.88 1.18
N MET A 106 -16.53 11.83 2.03
CA MET A 106 -15.45 11.60 2.99
C MET A 106 -15.80 10.46 3.97
N GLU A 107 -17.08 10.32 4.33
CA GLU A 107 -17.57 9.25 5.18
C GLU A 107 -17.42 7.88 4.50
N GLU A 108 -17.73 7.77 3.20
CA GLU A 108 -17.55 6.53 2.43
C GLU A 108 -16.07 6.17 2.28
N LEU A 109 -15.21 7.16 2.08
CA LEU A 109 -13.76 6.98 2.07
C LEU A 109 -13.25 6.48 3.42
N ALA A 110 -13.65 7.14 4.51
CA ALA A 110 -13.25 6.77 5.86
C ALA A 110 -13.75 5.35 6.22
N GLU A 111 -14.96 5.00 5.81
CA GLU A 111 -15.51 3.66 6.01
C GLU A 111 -14.76 2.61 5.21
N SER A 112 -14.39 2.90 3.96
CA SER A 112 -13.57 2.00 3.12
C SER A 112 -12.21 1.74 3.77
N LEU A 113 -11.56 2.80 4.28
CA LEU A 113 -10.31 2.70 5.01
C LEU A 113 -10.45 1.86 6.29
N ARG A 114 -11.53 2.09 7.06
CA ARG A 114 -11.83 1.36 8.29
C ARG A 114 -12.00 -0.14 8.01
N ILE A 115 -12.79 -0.50 7.00
CA ILE A 115 -13.04 -1.89 6.62
C ILE A 115 -11.72 -2.56 6.23
N GLN A 116 -10.96 -1.95 5.32
CA GLN A 116 -9.69 -2.50 4.82
C GLN A 116 -8.68 -2.71 5.96
N LEU A 117 -8.47 -1.68 6.78
CA LEU A 117 -7.52 -1.76 7.89
C LEU A 117 -7.95 -2.79 8.93
N THR A 118 -9.25 -2.91 9.22
CA THR A 118 -9.77 -3.91 10.16
C THR A 118 -9.49 -5.33 9.66
N GLN A 119 -9.70 -5.59 8.37
CA GLN A 119 -9.43 -6.89 7.76
C GLN A 119 -7.94 -7.23 7.78
N ASP A 120 -7.08 -6.29 7.41
CA ASP A 120 -5.62 -6.46 7.43
C ASP A 120 -5.09 -6.75 8.84
N VAL A 121 -5.56 -5.99 9.84
CA VAL A 121 -5.20 -6.20 11.25
C VAL A 121 -5.70 -7.57 11.73
N ALA A 122 -6.96 -7.92 11.46
CA ALA A 122 -7.50 -9.21 11.87
C ALA A 122 -6.74 -10.40 11.25
N ALA A 123 -6.27 -10.25 10.01
CA ALA A 123 -5.56 -11.31 9.30
C ALA A 123 -4.09 -11.43 9.73
N ARG A 124 -3.40 -10.32 10.02
CA ARG A 124 -1.93 -10.32 10.14
C ARG A 124 -1.39 -9.94 11.51
N PHE A 125 -2.17 -9.28 12.37
CA PHE A 125 -1.67 -8.82 13.66
C PHE A 125 -1.42 -9.99 14.62
N ASP A 126 -0.16 -10.17 15.02
CA ASP A 126 0.19 -11.17 16.04
C ASP A 126 0.08 -10.54 17.43
N ARG A 127 -1.04 -10.80 18.09
CA ARG A 127 -1.28 -10.29 19.44
C ARG A 127 -0.27 -10.83 20.47
N LYS A 128 0.14 -12.09 20.36
CA LYS A 128 1.12 -12.70 21.28
C LYS A 128 2.48 -12.01 21.15
N LEU A 129 2.92 -11.74 19.93
CA LEU A 129 4.14 -10.98 19.66
C LEU A 129 4.08 -9.58 20.27
N TYR A 130 2.95 -8.90 20.13
CA TYR A 130 2.76 -7.57 20.71
C TYR A 130 2.83 -7.59 22.24
N GLU A 131 2.18 -8.56 22.88
CA GLU A 131 2.09 -8.63 24.35
C GLU A 131 3.35 -9.21 25.00
N THR A 132 4.07 -10.12 24.34
CA THR A 132 5.16 -10.90 24.96
C THR A 132 6.52 -10.72 24.30
N GLY A 133 6.58 -10.13 23.10
CA GLY A 133 7.79 -10.08 22.29
C GLY A 133 8.16 -11.40 21.61
N ILE A 134 7.34 -12.46 21.76
CA ILE A 134 7.56 -13.79 21.19
C ILE A 134 6.54 -14.02 20.07
N ALA A 135 7.02 -14.31 18.86
CA ALA A 135 6.17 -14.60 17.71
C ALA A 135 5.35 -15.89 17.92
N MET A 136 4.13 -15.93 17.40
CA MET A 136 3.42 -17.19 17.21
C MET A 136 4.18 -18.06 16.21
N SER A 137 4.51 -19.28 16.61
CA SER A 137 4.97 -20.30 15.68
C SER A 137 3.79 -20.76 14.83
N GLU A 138 4.00 -20.87 13.51
CA GLU A 138 3.10 -21.62 12.64
C GLU A 138 3.16 -23.09 13.08
N GLU A 139 2.25 -23.52 13.95
CA GLU A 139 2.03 -24.95 14.17
C GLU A 139 1.42 -25.50 12.88
N GLY A 140 2.22 -26.29 12.15
CA GLY A 140 1.80 -26.90 10.90
C GLY A 140 0.57 -27.79 11.11
N GLU A 141 -0.44 -27.58 10.26
CA GLU A 141 -1.50 -28.55 10.01
C GLU A 141 -0.98 -29.80 9.28
#